data_AF-A0A2G6MMD3-F1
#
_entry.id   AF-A0A2G6MMD3-F1
#
_cell.length_a   1.000
_cell.length_b   1.000
_cell.length_c   1.000
_cell.angle_alpha   90.00
_cell.angle_beta   90.00
_cell.angle_gamma   90.00
#
_symmetry.space_group_name_H-M   'P 1'
#
loop_
_entity.id
_entity.type
_entity.pdbx_description
1 polymer ?
#
loop_
_entity_poly.entity_id
_entity_poly.type
_entity_poly.pdbx_seq_one_letter_code
_entity_poly.pdbx_strand_id
1 'polypeptide(L)' 'MAEKICPTCKGKKILMGNCECNAEWRTYESDDGDDCVCEPDQKCPDCNRTGVIQE' A
#
# COMPACT_ATOMS: atom_id res chain seq x y z
N MET A 1 5.81 27.34 10.75
CA MET A 1 5.55 26.26 9.78
C MET A 1 4.65 25.28 10.51
N ALA A 2 3.42 25.09 10.05
CA ALA A 2 2.52 24.15 10.70
C ALA A 2 2.76 22.77 10.09
N GLU A 3 3.11 21.77 10.91
CA GLU A 3 3.25 20.40 10.45
C GLU A 3 1.88 19.71 10.52
N LYS A 4 1.35 19.33 9.37
CA LYS A 4 0.07 18.63 9.27
C LYS A 4 0.31 17.18 8.95
N ILE A 5 -0.46 16.28 9.57
CA ILE A 5 -0.42 14.85 9.23
C ILE A 5 -0.71 14.69 7.74
N CYS A 6 0.18 14.02 7.02
CA CYS A 6 0.02 13.81 5.59
C CYS A 6 -1.30 13.07 5.34
N PRO A 7 -2.28 13.67 4.64
CA PRO A 7 -3.60 13.07 4.47
C PRO A 7 -3.54 11.80 3.61
N THR A 8 -2.59 11.75 2.68
CA THR A 8 -2.40 10.65 1.71
C THR A 8 -2.01 9.34 2.40
N CYS A 9 -1.00 9.37 3.28
CA CYS A 9 -0.60 8.17 4.04
C CYS A 9 -1.10 8.16 5.49
N LYS A 10 -1.83 9.18 5.92
CA LYS A 10 -2.30 9.35 7.31
C LYS A 10 -1.19 9.18 8.35
N GLY A 11 -0.01 9.73 8.08
CA GLY A 11 1.17 9.58 8.95
C GLY A 11 1.93 8.25 8.84
N LYS A 12 1.46 7.27 8.06
CA LYS A 12 2.11 5.96 7.91
C LYS A 12 3.38 5.96 7.06
N LYS A 13 3.70 7.05 6.35
CA LYS A 13 4.89 7.23 5.49
C LYS A 13 4.93 6.33 4.24
N ILE A 14 4.15 5.26 4.23
CA ILE A 14 3.91 4.34 3.12
C ILE A 14 2.41 4.30 2.80
N LEU A 15 2.11 3.96 1.55
CA LEU A 15 0.80 3.54 1.08
C LEU A 15 0.82 2.02 1.12
N MET A 16 0.00 1.42 1.99
CA MET A 16 -0.17 -0.04 1.98
C MET A 16 -0.70 -0.44 0.62
N GLY A 17 -0.01 -1.38 -0.03
CA GLY A 17 -0.52 -2.01 -1.23
C GLY A 17 -1.77 -2.82 -0.88
N ASN A 18 -2.65 -2.97 -1.86
CA ASN A 18 -3.85 -3.75 -1.71
C ASN A 18 -3.57 -5.22 -2.05
N CYS A 19 -4.18 -6.13 -1.31
CA CYS A 19 -4.20 -7.55 -1.68
C CYS A 19 -5.55 -7.86 -2.32
N GLU A 20 -5.52 -8.23 -3.59
CA GLU A 20 -6.70 -8.70 -4.30
C GLU A 20 -6.67 -10.22 -4.38
N CYS A 21 -7.67 -10.86 -3.76
CA CYS A 21 -7.85 -12.30 -3.81
C CYS A 21 -8.99 -12.64 -4.77
N ASN A 22 -8.71 -13.48 -5.77
CA ASN A 22 -9.72 -13.89 -6.74
C ASN A 22 -9.65 -15.38 -7.04
N ALA A 23 -10.74 -16.09 -6.72
CA ALA A 23 -10.83 -17.53 -6.90
C ALA A 23 -10.76 -17.98 -8.37
N GLU A 24 -11.04 -17.08 -9.32
CA GLU A 24 -10.91 -17.33 -10.76
C GLU A 24 -9.44 -17.35 -11.25
N TRP A 25 -8.50 -16.82 -10.45
CA TRP A 25 -7.06 -16.85 -10.75
C TRP A 25 -6.37 -18.13 -10.30
N ARG A 26 -7.12 -19.01 -9.63
CA ARG A 26 -6.66 -20.34 -9.27
C ARG A 26 -6.44 -21.16 -10.53
N THR A 27 -5.18 -21.25 -10.99
CA THR A 27 -4.82 -22.13 -12.09
C THR A 27 -4.57 -23.54 -11.57
N TYR A 28 -4.88 -24.55 -12.39
CA TYR A 28 -4.68 -25.97 -12.07
C TYR A 28 -3.23 -26.35 -11.71
N GLU A 29 -2.23 -25.52 -12.08
CA GLU A 29 -0.80 -25.76 -11.82
C GLU A 29 -0.22 -24.97 -10.63
N SER A 30 -0.99 -24.12 -9.96
CA SER A 30 -0.50 -23.41 -8.76
C SER A 30 -0.61 -24.30 -7.52
N ASP A 31 0.48 -24.99 -7.17
CA ASP A 31 0.63 -25.81 -5.95
C ASP A 31 0.66 -24.96 -4.66
N ASP A 32 1.05 -23.69 -4.77
CA ASP A 32 0.99 -22.69 -3.70
C ASP A 32 -0.33 -21.93 -3.79
N GLY A 33 -1.35 -22.40 -3.05
CA GLY A 33 -2.73 -21.91 -3.06
C GLY A 33 -2.97 -20.50 -2.50
N ASP A 34 -2.14 -19.53 -2.87
CA ASP A 34 -2.38 -18.11 -2.62
C ASP A 34 -3.07 -17.49 -3.84
N ASP A 35 -4.41 -17.51 -3.85
CA ASP A 35 -5.23 -16.85 -4.88
C ASP A 35 -5.21 -15.30 -4.74
N CYS A 36 -4.28 -14.78 -3.93
CA CYS A 36 -4.15 -13.38 -3.57
C CYS A 36 -2.91 -12.77 -4.23
N VAL A 37 -3.12 -11.71 -4.98
CA VAL A 37 -2.05 -10.88 -5.52
C VAL A 37 -1.97 -9.64 -4.65
N CYS A 38 -0.89 -9.54 -3.86
CA CYS A 38 -0.61 -8.38 -3.04
C CYS A 38 0.28 -7.39 -3.78
N GLU A 39 -0.22 -6.17 -3.99
CA GLU A 39 0.61 -5.07 -4.41
C GLU A 39 1.63 -4.74 -3.30
N PRO A 40 2.90 -4.48 -3.63
CA PRO A 40 3.89 -4.10 -2.63
C PRO A 40 3.58 -2.72 -2.06
N ASP A 41 3.95 -2.48 -0.79
CA ASP A 41 3.83 -1.15 -0.21
C ASP A 41 4.62 -0.11 -1.01
N GLN A 42 3.98 1.03 -1.25
CA GLN A 42 4.57 2.13 -1.99
C GLN A 42 4.96 3.25 -1.03
N LYS A 43 6.06 3.93 -1.30
CA LYS A 43 6.46 5.11 -0.51
C LYS A 43 5.43 6.21 -0.73
N CYS A 44 5.01 6.90 0.33
CA CYS A 44 4.12 8.05 0.19
C CYS A 44 4.85 9.18 -0.55
N PRO A 45 4.43 9.55 -1.77
CA PRO A 45 5.12 10.56 -2.56
C PRO A 45 4.91 11.97 -2.00
N ASP A 46 3.81 12.17 -1.29
CA ASP A 46 3.32 13.47 -0.82
C ASP A 46 4.16 14.03 0.35
N CYS A 47 4.44 13.19 1.34
CA CYS A 47 5.26 13.55 2.49
C CYS A 47 6.70 13.04 2.40
N ASN A 48 7.12 12.41 1.30
CA ASN A 48 8.49 11.88 1.14
C ASN A 48 8.97 11.01 2.31
N ARG A 49 8.08 10.15 2.85
CA ARG A 49 8.31 9.30 4.04
C ARG A 49 8.49 10.05 5.37
N THR A 50 8.20 11.33 5.45
CA THR A 50 8.21 12.08 6.72
C THR A 50 6.94 11.80 7.54
N GLY A 51 5.81 11.52 6.87
CA GLY A 51 4.50 11.31 7.48
C GLY A 51 3.73 12.61 7.75
N VAL A 52 4.34 13.76 7.49
CA VAL A 52 3.76 15.09 7.67
C VAL A 52 4.02 15.95 6.44
N ILE A 53 3.13 16.89 6.16
CA ILE A 53 3.33 17.94 5.14
C ILE A 53 3.47 19.27 5.85
N GLN A 54 4.35 20.14 5.34
CA GLN A 54 4.50 21.49 5.85
C GLN A 54 3.46 22.38 5.17
N GLU A 55 2.56 22.96 5.97
CA GLU A 55 1.55 23.95 5.56
C GLU A 55 2.00 25.36 6.00
#